data_AF-A0A836TPL9-F1
#
_entry.id   AF-A0A836TPL9-F1
#
_cell.length_a   1.000
_cell.length_b   1.000
_cell.length_c   1.000
_cell.angle_alpha   90.00
_cell.angle_beta   90.00
_cell.angle_gamma   90.00
#
_symmetry.space_group_name_H-M   'P 1'
#
loop_
_entity.id
_entity.type
_entity.pdbx_description
1 polymer ?
#
loop_
_entity_poly.entity_id
_entity_poly.type
_entity_poly.pdbx_seq_one_letter_code
_entity_poly.pdbx_strand_id
1 'polypeptide(L)'
;MAAAHQVFDDFTRRYDKPAFGLESTLIDGKETAVREVVVATTPYCNLIYFERDPEIVGTRNDPRILVVAPMSGHYATLLRGTLQTLIADHEAYVTDWENARD
;
A
#
# COMPACT_ATOMS: atom_id res chain seq x y z
N MET A 1 13.22 26.69 31.12
CA MET A 1 13.67 26.25 29.78
C MET A 1 13.77 24.73 29.78
N ALA A 2 12.69 24.02 29.44
CA ALA A 2 12.70 22.55 29.37
C ALA A 2 11.84 21.99 28.21
N ALA A 3 11.19 22.86 27.42
CA ALA A 3 10.37 22.44 26.28
C ALA A 3 11.16 22.37 24.96
N ALA A 4 12.35 22.98 24.88
CA ALA A 4 13.18 22.96 23.67
C ALA A 4 13.96 21.65 23.49
N HIS A 5 14.12 20.85 24.55
CA HIS A 5 14.92 19.61 24.51
C HIS A 5 14.14 18.34 24.21
N GLN A 6 12.80 18.36 24.18
CA GLN A 6 12.02 17.21 23.68
C GLN A 6 11.82 17.24 22.16
N VAL A 7 12.05 18.37 21.49
CA VAL A 7 11.89 18.48 20.02
C VAL A 7 13.10 17.92 19.26
N PHE A 8 14.25 17.75 19.93
CA PHE A 8 15.44 17.16 19.33
C PHE A 8 15.47 15.63 19.37
N ASP A 9 14.70 14.98 20.25
CA ASP A 9 14.72 13.52 20.42
C ASP A 9 13.79 12.78 19.43
N ASP A 10 12.93 13.52 18.72
CA ASP A 10 12.04 12.97 17.68
C ASP A 10 12.67 12.96 16.27
N PHE A 11 13.91 13.46 16.11
CA PHE A 11 14.57 13.55 14.79
C PHE A 11 15.13 12.23 14.25
N THR A 12 15.22 11.18 15.07
CA THR A 12 15.90 9.93 14.69
C THR A 12 15.01 8.69 14.70
N ARG A 13 13.72 8.81 15.02
CA ARG A 13 12.79 7.69 14.81
C ARG A 13 12.34 7.68 13.35
N ARG A 14 13.16 7.07 12.49
CA ARG A 14 12.67 6.47 11.25
C ARG A 14 11.67 5.40 11.64
N TYR A 15 10.40 5.78 11.74
CA TYR A 15 9.32 4.80 11.69
C TYR A 15 9.25 4.36 10.24
N ASP A 16 9.91 3.23 9.93
CA ASP A 16 9.79 2.61 8.62
C ASP A 16 8.29 2.48 8.30
N LYS A 17 7.92 2.94 7.11
CA LYS A 17 6.54 2.85 6.65
C LYS A 17 6.08 1.39 6.79
N PRO A 18 4.97 1.12 7.49
CA PRO A 18 4.47 -0.24 7.61
C PRO A 18 4.11 -0.78 6.22
N ALA A 19 4.37 -2.06 5.97
CA ALA A 19 3.91 -2.75 4.77
C ALA A 19 2.37 -2.88 4.80
N PHE A 20 1.74 -3.11 3.64
CA PHE A 20 0.30 -3.42 3.64
C PHE A 20 0.04 -4.79 4.25
N GLY A 21 0.99 -5.73 4.15
CA GLY A 21 0.86 -7.06 4.76
C GLY A 21 -0.33 -7.82 4.18
N LEU A 22 -0.51 -7.72 2.86
CA LEU A 22 -1.50 -8.45 2.07
C LEU A 22 -0.77 -9.55 1.31
N GLU A 23 -0.45 -10.63 2.02
CA GLU A 23 0.36 -11.74 1.49
C GLU A 23 -0.46 -12.72 0.64
N SER A 24 -1.77 -12.82 0.89
CA SER A 24 -2.68 -13.66 0.12
C SER A 24 -4.10 -13.09 0.07
N THR A 25 -4.86 -13.57 -0.90
CA THR A 25 -6.32 -13.36 -1.04
C THR A 25 -7.00 -14.67 -1.45
N LEU A 26 -8.32 -14.70 -1.42
CA LEU A 26 -9.10 -15.83 -1.97
C LEU A 26 -9.67 -15.45 -3.33
N ILE A 27 -9.38 -16.26 -4.35
CA ILE A 27 -9.96 -16.15 -5.69
C ILE A 27 -10.60 -17.50 -6.01
N ASP A 28 -11.91 -17.51 -6.28
CA ASP A 28 -12.68 -18.73 -6.57
C ASP A 28 -12.47 -19.85 -5.54
N GLY A 29 -12.31 -19.48 -4.26
CA GLY A 29 -12.08 -20.40 -3.15
C GLY A 29 -10.65 -20.94 -3.02
N LYS A 30 -9.72 -20.49 -3.86
CA LYS A 30 -8.30 -20.82 -3.79
C LYS A 30 -7.50 -19.70 -3.14
N GLU A 31 -6.65 -20.06 -2.20
CA GLU A 31 -5.66 -19.13 -1.68
C GLU A 31 -4.68 -18.75 -2.78
N THR A 32 -4.54 -17.44 -3.00
CA THR A 32 -3.76 -16.84 -4.07
C THR A 32 -2.75 -15.91 -3.44
N ALA A 33 -1.46 -16.12 -3.70
CA ALA A 33 -0.42 -15.23 -3.20
C ALA A 33 -0.58 -13.83 -3.82
N VAL A 34 -0.27 -12.81 -3.03
CA VAL A 34 -0.32 -11.40 -3.43
C VAL A 34 1.03 -10.74 -3.14
N ARG A 35 1.53 -9.98 -4.11
CA ARG A 35 2.79 -9.23 -4.02
C ARG A 35 2.57 -7.74 -4.26
N GLU A 36 3.18 -6.92 -3.42
CA GLU A 36 3.27 -5.47 -3.63
C GLU A 36 4.33 -5.18 -4.70
N VAL A 37 3.92 -4.55 -5.81
CA VAL A 37 4.80 -4.19 -6.93
C VAL A 37 4.70 -2.69 -7.18
N VAL A 38 5.81 -1.96 -7.04
CA VAL A 38 5.87 -0.56 -7.44
C VAL A 38 5.96 -0.49 -8.96
N VAL A 39 4.89 -0.01 -9.60
CA VAL A 39 4.79 0.04 -11.08
C VAL A 39 5.12 1.41 -11.65
N ALA A 40 5.07 2.45 -10.81
CA ALA A 40 5.56 3.78 -11.14
C ALA A 40 6.04 4.51 -9.89
N THR A 41 7.07 5.33 -10.05
CA THR A 41 7.61 6.18 -8.99
C THR A 41 7.74 7.60 -9.49
N THR A 42 7.34 8.54 -8.66
CA THR A 42 7.54 9.98 -8.83
C THR A 42 8.26 10.52 -7.57
N PRO A 43 8.77 11.76 -7.59
CA PRO A 43 9.35 12.37 -6.39
C PRO A 43 8.40 12.50 -5.19
N TYR A 44 7.09 12.30 -5.39
CA TYR A 44 6.07 12.53 -4.36
C TYR A 44 5.23 11.31 -4.03
N CYS A 45 5.29 10.27 -4.87
CA CYS A 45 4.31 9.19 -4.84
C CYS A 45 4.82 7.96 -5.57
N ASN A 46 4.63 6.80 -4.94
CA ASN A 46 4.73 5.49 -5.55
C ASN A 46 3.33 4.99 -5.93
N LEU A 47 3.21 4.44 -7.14
CA LEU A 47 2.02 3.68 -7.54
C LEU A 47 2.31 2.20 -7.30
N ILE A 48 1.57 1.61 -6.37
CA ILE A 48 1.73 0.21 -5.99
C ILE A 48 0.59 -0.60 -6.59
N TYR A 49 0.93 -1.68 -7.28
CA TYR A 49 0.02 -2.71 -7.78
C TYR A 49 0.09 -3.93 -6.87
N PHE A 50 -1.06 -4.52 -6.56
CA PHE A 50 -1.15 -5.79 -5.84
C PHE A 50 -1.27 -6.92 -6.85
N GLU A 51 -0.11 -7.44 -7.24
CA GLU A 51 -0.01 -8.54 -8.19
C GLU A 51 -0.44 -9.83 -7.53
N ARG A 52 -1.38 -10.52 -8.18
CA ARG A 52 -1.92 -11.81 -7.72
C ARG A 52 -1.24 -12.92 -8.50
N ASP A 53 -1.06 -14.09 -7.88
CA ASP A 53 -0.43 -15.24 -8.53
C ASP A 53 -1.07 -15.56 -9.89
N PRO A 54 -0.34 -15.38 -11.02
CA PRO A 54 -0.88 -15.57 -12.35
C PRO A 54 -1.29 -17.03 -12.63
N GLU A 55 -0.71 -18.01 -11.93
CA GLU A 55 -1.09 -19.42 -12.08
C GLU A 55 -2.50 -19.69 -11.57
N ILE A 56 -2.93 -18.98 -10.51
CA ILE A 56 -4.27 -19.11 -9.94
C ILE A 56 -5.28 -18.20 -10.65
N VAL A 57 -4.87 -16.96 -10.96
CA VAL A 57 -5.72 -15.99 -11.68
C VAL A 57 -6.05 -16.47 -13.10
N GLY A 58 -5.09 -17.13 -13.77
CA GLY A 58 -5.28 -17.67 -15.12
C GLY A 58 -5.61 -16.59 -16.13
N THR A 59 -6.78 -16.69 -16.78
CA THR A 59 -7.22 -15.76 -17.84
C THR A 59 -8.30 -14.79 -17.37
N ARG A 60 -8.47 -14.57 -16.06
CA ARG A 60 -9.41 -13.56 -15.55
C ARG A 60 -9.06 -12.18 -16.11
N ASN A 61 -10.09 -11.43 -16.49
CA ASN A 61 -9.98 -10.06 -17.01
C ASN A 61 -10.71 -9.11 -16.07
N ASP A 62 -10.16 -8.98 -14.86
CA ASP A 62 -10.76 -8.18 -13.81
C ASP A 62 -10.63 -6.68 -14.10
N PRO A 63 -11.62 -5.87 -13.70
CA PRO A 63 -11.51 -4.43 -13.83
C PRO A 63 -10.34 -3.89 -13.01
N ARG A 64 -9.67 -2.87 -13.57
CA ARG A 64 -8.64 -2.11 -12.87
C ARG A 64 -9.27 -1.09 -11.94
N ILE A 65 -8.74 -1.00 -10.73
CA ILE A 65 -9.14 0.02 -9.76
C ILE A 65 -7.94 0.76 -9.21
N LEU A 66 -8.04 2.09 -9.16
CA LEU A 66 -7.05 2.95 -8.52
C LEU A 66 -7.65 3.51 -7.22
N VAL A 67 -7.06 3.13 -6.10
CA VAL A 67 -7.36 3.67 -4.78
C VAL A 67 -6.43 4.85 -4.51
N VAL A 68 -7.01 6.04 -4.39
CA VAL A 68 -6.23 7.24 -4.07
C VAL A 68 -6.20 7.43 -2.55
N ALA A 69 -5.04 7.15 -1.95
CA ALA A 69 -4.85 7.38 -0.52
C ALA A 69 -4.88 8.88 -0.19
N PRO A 70 -5.44 9.29 0.95
CA PRO A 70 -5.39 10.69 1.37
C PRO A 70 -3.96 11.08 1.78
N MET A 71 -3.54 12.30 1.44
CA MET A 71 -2.24 12.86 1.81
C MET A 71 -2.14 13.31 3.29
N SER A 72 -3.10 12.97 4.15
CA SER A 72 -3.29 13.59 5.48
C SER A 72 -2.29 13.13 6.56
N GLY A 73 -1.02 12.92 6.21
CA GLY A 73 0.04 12.51 7.14
C GLY A 73 -0.08 11.06 7.65
N HIS A 74 -0.98 10.27 7.06
CA HIS A 74 -1.14 8.85 7.34
C HIS A 74 -0.69 8.03 6.13
N TYR A 75 0.00 6.92 6.37
CA TYR A 75 0.43 6.01 5.31
C TYR A 75 -0.78 5.39 4.59
N ALA A 76 -0.62 5.10 3.30
CA ALA A 76 -1.65 4.43 2.49
C ALA A 76 -2.11 3.08 3.09
N THR A 77 -1.31 2.49 3.98
CA THR A 77 -1.62 1.25 4.71
C THR A 77 -2.84 1.32 5.62
N LEU A 78 -3.36 2.50 5.96
CA LEU A 78 -4.69 2.59 6.60
C LEU A 78 -5.81 2.03 5.71
N LEU A 79 -5.62 2.05 4.40
CA LEU A 79 -6.54 1.47 3.42
C LEU A 79 -6.33 -0.03 3.23
N ARG A 80 -5.49 -0.68 4.05
CA ARG A 80 -5.26 -2.13 3.99
C ARG A 80 -6.56 -2.92 3.98
N GLY A 81 -7.51 -2.60 4.87
CA GLY A 81 -8.80 -3.31 4.92
C GLY A 81 -9.60 -3.17 3.63
N THR A 82 -9.59 -1.98 3.02
CA THR A 82 -10.23 -1.74 1.73
C THR A 82 -9.55 -2.51 0.61
N LEU A 83 -8.22 -2.48 0.56
CA LEU A 83 -7.44 -3.20 -0.45
C LEU A 83 -7.59 -4.71 -0.32
N GLN A 84 -7.65 -5.24 0.91
CA GLN A 84 -7.88 -6.67 1.17
C GLN A 84 -9.16 -7.17 0.49
N THR A 85 -10.23 -6.38 0.50
CA THR A 85 -11.47 -6.72 -0.19
C THR A 85 -11.36 -6.56 -1.71
N LEU A 86 -10.73 -5.49 -2.18
CA LEU A 86 -10.68 -5.17 -3.61
C LEU A 86 -9.82 -6.15 -4.42
N ILE A 87 -8.71 -6.64 -3.87
CA ILE A 87 -7.75 -7.50 -4.58
C ILE A 87 -8.38 -8.84 -5.00
N ALA A 88 -9.41 -9.33 -4.31
CA ALA A 88 -10.11 -10.55 -4.71
C ALA A 88 -10.75 -10.43 -6.11
N ASP A 89 -11.27 -9.24 -6.44
CA ASP A 89 -12.10 -9.03 -7.63
C ASP A 89 -11.56 -8.01 -8.63
N HIS A 90 -10.46 -7.33 -8.32
CA HIS A 90 -9.91 -6.25 -9.14
C HIS A 90 -8.40 -6.36 -9.30
N GLU A 91 -7.91 -5.81 -10.41
CA GLU A 91 -6.51 -5.40 -10.52
C GLU A 91 -6.32 -4.10 -9.71
N ALA A 92 -5.93 -4.24 -8.44
CA ALA A 92 -5.90 -3.14 -7.49
C ALA A 92 -4.56 -2.38 -7.50
N TYR A 93 -4.68 -1.06 -7.61
CA TYR A 93 -3.58 -0.12 -7.51
C TYR A 93 -3.85 0.86 -6.36
N VAL A 94 -2.82 1.32 -5.68
CA VAL A 94 -2.92 2.35 -4.64
C VAL A 94 -1.83 3.40 -4.82
N THR A 95 -2.19 4.67 -4.65
CA THR A 95 -1.21 5.75 -4.52
C THR A 95 -0.62 5.75 -3.12
N ASP A 96 0.69 5.83 -3.03
CA ASP A 96 1.41 5.90 -1.79
C ASP A 96 2.29 7.14 -1.76
N TRP A 97 1.83 8.16 -1.02
CA TRP A 97 2.48 9.46 -0.97
C TRP A 97 3.72 9.41 -0.09
N GLU A 98 4.80 10.02 -0.58
CA GLU A 98 5.96 10.34 0.24
C GLU A 98 5.53 11.28 1.37
N ASN A 99 6.14 11.10 2.55
CA ASN A 99 5.81 11.93 3.69
C ASN A 99 6.30 13.36 3.43
N ALA A 100 5.41 14.35 3.48
CA ALA A 100 5.76 15.75 3.22
C ALA A 100 6.75 16.37 4.23
N ARG A 101 7.15 15.62 5.28
CA ARG A 101 8.23 15.98 6.19
C ARG A 101 9.62 15.56 5.71
N ASP A 102 9.71 14.62 4.77
CA ASP A 102 10.96 14.02 4.29
C ASP A 102 11.45 14.65 2.96
#